data_AF-S3ZH73-F1
#
_entry.id   AF-S3ZH73-F1
#
_cell.length_a   1.000
_cell.length_b   1.000
_cell.length_c   1.000
_cell.angle_alpha   90.00
_cell.angle_beta   90.00
_cell.angle_gamma   90.00
#
_symmetry.space_group_name_H-M   'P 1'
#
loop_
_entity.id
_entity.type
_entity.pdbx_description
1 polymer ?
#
loop_
_entity_poly.entity_id
_entity_poly.type
_entity_poly.pdbx_seq_one_letter_code
_entity_poly.pdbx_strand_id
1 'polypeptide(L)'
;MDRKQEDADIKSVQENPGYFRDLPPERKTENVCWHAVNADSANVRHVPEEMFSYEIVGMALTNKPDSIHDMPCGVLKCFLPLILEDDRYLREALPKDGIPLEVYEEMVRRNGKALEYVPEGMRTPEICRTALSKVKHDPAVLLPYVPYPDICLEIMKLLEGKWRCSDLMRSVR
;
A
#
# COMPACT_ATOMS: atom_id res chain seq x y z
N MET A 1 -17.34 18.13 -17.66
CA MET A 1 -18.25 18.69 -16.65
C MET A 1 -18.23 20.21 -16.73
N ASP A 2 -19.36 20.89 -16.51
CA ASP A 2 -19.37 22.35 -16.29
C ASP A 2 -18.79 22.66 -14.90
N ARG A 3 -17.86 23.62 -14.81
CA ARG A 3 -17.16 23.97 -13.56
C ARG A 3 -18.14 24.38 -12.45
N LYS A 4 -19.24 25.02 -12.80
CA LYS A 4 -20.30 25.40 -11.85
C LYS A 4 -20.99 24.19 -11.22
N GLN A 5 -21.16 23.10 -11.98
CA GLN A 5 -21.77 21.88 -11.47
C GLN A 5 -20.81 21.17 -10.52
N GLU A 6 -19.52 21.10 -10.85
CA GLU A 6 -18.49 20.55 -9.97
C GLU A 6 -18.43 21.31 -8.63
N ASP A 7 -18.42 22.65 -8.67
CA ASP A 7 -18.41 23.50 -7.47
C ASP A 7 -19.66 23.28 -6.60
N ALA A 8 -20.83 23.09 -7.22
CA ALA A 8 -22.08 22.79 -6.52
C ALA A 8 -22.07 21.40 -5.87
N ASP A 9 -21.45 20.42 -6.54
CA ASP A 9 -21.31 19.05 -6.05
C ASP A 9 -20.36 19.01 -4.85
N ILE A 10 -19.22 19.70 -4.95
CA ILE A 10 -18.26 19.89 -3.85
C ILE A 10 -18.95 20.51 -2.63
N LYS A 11 -19.69 21.60 -2.82
CA LYS A 11 -20.43 22.24 -1.72
C LYS A 11 -21.44 21.28 -1.08
N SER A 12 -22.18 20.53 -1.90
CA SER A 12 -23.19 19.59 -1.42
C SER A 12 -22.57 18.43 -0.62
N VAL A 13 -21.43 17.88 -1.06
CA VAL A 13 -20.74 16.81 -0.31
C VAL A 13 -20.10 17.33 0.98
N GLN A 14 -19.65 18.59 1.02
CA GLN A 14 -19.12 19.20 2.24
C GLN A 14 -20.22 19.46 3.29
N GLU A 15 -21.41 19.87 2.86
CA GLU A 15 -22.56 20.10 3.74
C GLU A 15 -23.22 18.78 4.19
N ASN A 16 -23.26 17.78 3.31
CA ASN A 16 -23.80 16.45 3.59
C ASN A 16 -22.95 15.36 2.90
N PRO A 17 -21.97 14.76 3.59
CA PRO A 17 -21.07 13.77 3.00
C PRO A 17 -21.77 12.55 2.41
N GLY A 18 -22.94 12.17 2.95
CA GLY A 18 -23.74 11.05 2.44
C GLY A 18 -24.29 11.26 1.03
N TYR A 19 -24.40 12.52 0.58
CA TYR A 19 -24.84 12.89 -0.78
C TYR A 19 -23.97 12.25 -1.86
N PHE A 20 -22.68 12.05 -1.59
CA PHE A 20 -21.73 11.52 -2.56
C PHE A 20 -22.10 10.12 -3.07
N ARG A 21 -22.74 9.30 -2.22
CA ARG A 21 -23.21 7.96 -2.61
C ARG A 21 -24.12 8.01 -3.83
N ASP A 22 -25.03 8.98 -3.86
CA ASP A 22 -26.11 9.08 -4.83
C ASP A 22 -25.75 9.91 -6.06
N LEU A 23 -24.55 10.51 -6.10
CA LEU A 23 -24.07 11.20 -7.28
C LEU A 23 -23.88 10.22 -8.45
N PRO A 24 -24.33 10.57 -9.66
CA PRO A 24 -24.08 9.75 -10.83
C PRO A 24 -22.57 9.73 -11.14
N PRO A 25 -22.02 8.64 -11.72
CA PRO A 25 -20.58 8.48 -11.94
C PRO A 25 -19.94 9.64 -12.70
N GLU A 26 -20.65 10.20 -13.68
CA GLU A 26 -20.15 11.32 -14.50
C GLU A 26 -19.92 12.58 -13.66
N ARG A 27 -20.56 12.70 -12.49
CA ARG A 27 -20.43 13.79 -11.51
C ARG A 27 -19.42 13.55 -10.41
N LYS A 28 -18.86 12.35 -10.34
CA LYS A 28 -17.79 12.01 -9.40
C LYS A 28 -16.44 12.32 -10.02
N THR A 29 -16.18 13.58 -10.36
CA THR A 29 -14.85 14.00 -10.81
C THR A 29 -13.83 13.79 -9.69
N GLU A 30 -12.54 13.74 -10.02
CA GLU A 30 -11.48 13.56 -9.02
C GLU A 30 -11.58 14.60 -7.89
N ASN A 31 -11.84 15.87 -8.20
CA ASN A 31 -12.02 16.94 -7.21
C ASN A 31 -13.21 16.67 -6.27
N VAL A 32 -14.36 16.25 -6.82
CA VAL A 32 -15.54 15.90 -6.02
C VAL A 32 -15.24 14.70 -5.14
N CYS A 33 -14.55 13.69 -5.67
CA CYS A 33 -14.14 12.49 -4.92
C CYS A 33 -13.21 12.86 -3.76
N TRP A 34 -12.21 13.70 -4.01
CA TRP A 34 -11.30 14.19 -2.98
C TRP A 34 -12.06 14.90 -1.85
N HIS A 35 -12.97 15.82 -2.19
CA HIS A 35 -13.74 16.54 -1.16
C HIS A 35 -14.70 15.62 -0.40
N ALA A 36 -15.30 14.64 -1.07
CA ALA A 36 -16.19 13.67 -0.44
C ALA A 36 -15.44 12.74 0.55
N VAL A 37 -14.25 12.26 0.18
CA VAL A 37 -13.40 11.42 1.03
C VAL A 37 -12.79 12.23 2.18
N ASN A 38 -12.43 13.50 1.94
CA ASN A 38 -11.95 14.40 2.98
C ASN A 38 -13.01 14.64 4.06
N ALA A 39 -14.27 14.81 3.64
CA ALA A 39 -15.38 15.06 4.54
C ALA A 39 -15.81 13.79 5.30
N ASP A 40 -15.78 12.63 4.64
CA ASP A 40 -15.96 11.31 5.27
C ASP A 40 -15.16 10.24 4.52
N SER A 41 -14.14 9.69 5.17
CA SER A 41 -13.30 8.61 4.64
C SER A 41 -14.08 7.39 4.10
N ALA A 42 -15.28 7.11 4.65
CA ALA A 42 -16.12 6.00 4.19
C ALA A 42 -16.64 6.19 2.76
N ASN A 43 -16.63 7.42 2.22
CA ASN A 43 -17.00 7.71 0.83
C ASN A 43 -16.03 7.10 -0.18
N VAL A 44 -14.86 6.64 0.23
CA VAL A 44 -13.89 6.00 -0.67
C VAL A 44 -14.48 4.79 -1.42
N ARG A 45 -15.42 4.07 -0.80
CA ARG A 45 -16.14 2.93 -1.43
C ARG A 45 -17.04 3.33 -2.61
N HIS A 46 -17.31 4.62 -2.76
CA HIS A 46 -18.20 5.17 -3.78
C HIS A 46 -17.42 5.92 -4.89
N VAL A 47 -16.10 6.00 -4.78
CA VAL A 47 -15.22 6.61 -5.78
C VAL A 47 -15.09 5.66 -6.99
N PRO A 48 -15.32 6.14 -8.23
CA PRO A 48 -15.05 5.34 -9.43
C PRO A 48 -13.57 4.96 -9.51
N GLU A 49 -13.25 3.75 -9.98
CA GLU A 49 -11.88 3.23 -9.98
C GLU A 49 -10.91 4.14 -10.75
N GLU A 50 -11.37 4.72 -11.85
CA GLU A 50 -10.64 5.66 -12.70
C GLU A 50 -10.39 7.04 -12.07
N MET A 51 -11.07 7.36 -10.96
CA MET A 51 -10.94 8.64 -10.26
C MET A 51 -10.02 8.56 -9.03
N PHE A 52 -9.50 7.37 -8.70
CA PHE A 52 -8.51 7.27 -7.62
C PHE A 52 -7.19 7.91 -8.03
N SER A 53 -6.67 8.76 -7.14
CA SER A 53 -5.36 9.36 -7.23
C SER A 53 -4.55 9.10 -5.96
N TYR A 54 -3.25 9.39 -6.02
CA TYR A 54 -2.34 9.27 -4.88
C TYR A 54 -2.87 10.07 -3.68
N GLU A 55 -3.37 11.28 -3.95
CA GLU A 55 -3.92 12.22 -2.99
C GLU A 55 -5.18 11.67 -2.31
N ILE A 56 -6.11 11.07 -3.07
CA ILE A 56 -7.33 10.47 -2.53
C ILE A 56 -7.00 9.28 -1.64
N VAL A 57 -6.11 8.38 -2.10
CA VAL A 57 -5.71 7.19 -1.33
C VAL A 57 -4.97 7.61 -0.06
N GLY A 58 -3.98 8.50 -0.17
CA GLY A 58 -3.20 8.99 0.96
C GLY A 58 -4.08 9.70 2.00
N MET A 59 -5.02 10.53 1.56
CA MET A 59 -5.99 11.18 2.45
C MET A 59 -6.90 10.18 3.16
N ALA A 60 -7.48 9.22 2.44
CA ALA A 60 -8.36 8.22 3.02
C ALA A 60 -7.66 7.43 4.14
N LEU A 61 -6.42 6.99 3.86
CA LEU A 61 -5.61 6.22 4.82
C LEU A 61 -5.12 7.08 5.98
N THR A 62 -4.81 8.36 5.75
CA THR A 62 -4.45 9.31 6.81
C THR A 62 -5.61 9.53 7.78
N ASN A 63 -6.82 9.73 7.25
CA ASN A 63 -8.00 10.02 8.06
C ASN A 63 -8.52 8.77 8.79
N LYS A 64 -8.52 7.61 8.11
CA LYS A 64 -8.99 6.34 8.67
C LYS A 64 -8.30 5.17 7.96
N PRO A 65 -7.25 4.58 8.55
CA PRO A 65 -6.51 3.46 7.96
C PRO A 65 -7.37 2.26 7.52
N ASP A 66 -8.41 1.94 8.29
CA ASP A 66 -9.34 0.83 7.98
C ASP A 66 -10.12 1.03 6.67
N SER A 67 -10.14 2.24 6.11
CA SER A 67 -10.76 2.52 4.80
C SER A 67 -10.06 1.79 3.65
N ILE A 68 -8.89 1.19 3.90
CA ILE A 68 -8.20 0.34 2.93
C ILE A 68 -9.08 -0.82 2.44
N HIS A 69 -9.98 -1.35 3.28
CA HIS A 69 -10.86 -2.46 2.93
C HIS A 69 -11.97 -2.05 1.96
N ASP A 70 -12.26 -0.76 1.87
CA ASP A 70 -13.27 -0.19 0.99
C ASP A 70 -12.70 0.13 -0.41
N MET A 71 -11.39 -0.02 -0.61
CA MET A 71 -10.72 0.30 -1.88
C MET A 71 -10.61 -0.94 -2.80
N PRO A 72 -10.80 -0.77 -4.12
CA PRO A 72 -10.57 -1.86 -5.08
C PRO A 72 -9.14 -2.38 -5.03
N CYS A 73 -8.96 -3.70 -5.21
CA CYS A 73 -7.62 -4.28 -5.17
C CYS A 73 -6.69 -3.72 -6.28
N GLY A 74 -7.23 -3.36 -7.45
CA GLY A 74 -6.47 -2.70 -8.52
C GLY A 74 -5.84 -1.39 -8.06
N VAL A 75 -6.60 -0.57 -7.35
CA VAL A 75 -6.17 0.68 -6.71
C VAL A 75 -5.06 0.41 -5.70
N LEU A 76 -5.25 -0.55 -4.79
CA LEU A 76 -4.24 -0.87 -3.77
C LEU A 76 -2.91 -1.33 -4.40
N LYS A 77 -2.98 -2.21 -5.42
CA LYS A 77 -1.81 -2.66 -6.20
C LYS A 77 -1.11 -1.51 -6.92
N CYS A 78 -1.84 -0.48 -7.33
CA CYS A 78 -1.29 0.70 -7.98
C CYS A 78 -0.53 1.60 -7.00
N PHE A 79 -1.21 1.98 -5.90
CA PHE A 79 -0.77 3.10 -5.05
C PHE A 79 0.01 2.69 -3.79
N LEU A 80 -0.31 1.57 -3.13
CA LEU A 80 0.41 1.19 -1.91
C LEU A 80 1.92 1.04 -2.10
N PRO A 81 2.43 0.45 -3.21
CA PRO A 81 3.86 0.39 -3.42
C PRO A 81 4.53 1.77 -3.51
N LEU A 82 3.82 2.78 -4.03
CA LEU A 82 4.32 4.16 -4.12
C LEU A 82 4.35 4.83 -2.74
N ILE A 83 3.25 4.70 -1.99
CA ILE A 83 3.10 5.25 -0.64
C ILE A 83 4.20 4.74 0.30
N LEU A 84 4.53 3.45 0.22
CA LEU A 84 5.54 2.84 1.08
C LEU A 84 6.98 3.27 0.76
N GLU A 85 7.23 3.72 -0.47
CA GLU A 85 8.54 4.24 -0.87
C GLU A 85 8.73 5.72 -0.50
N ASP A 86 7.66 6.52 -0.58
CA ASP A 86 7.74 7.98 -0.48
C ASP A 86 7.36 8.52 0.92
N ASP A 87 6.38 7.91 1.59
CA ASP A 87 5.75 8.51 2.78
C ASP A 87 5.91 7.64 4.04
N ARG A 88 6.81 8.07 4.92
CA ARG A 88 7.05 7.40 6.21
C ARG A 88 5.81 7.39 7.10
N TYR A 89 5.00 8.46 7.09
CA TYR A 89 3.86 8.60 7.98
C TYR A 89 2.73 7.66 7.57
N LEU A 90 2.38 7.64 6.29
CA LEU A 90 1.38 6.72 5.76
C LEU A 90 1.79 5.26 5.96
N ARG A 91 3.08 4.96 5.80
CA ARG A 91 3.64 3.63 6.04
C ARG A 91 3.46 3.14 7.48
N GLU A 92 3.52 4.03 8.47
CA GLU A 92 3.26 3.69 9.88
C GLU A 92 1.76 3.59 10.20
N ALA A 93 0.93 4.32 9.45
CA ALA A 93 -0.52 4.33 9.61
C ALA A 93 -1.22 3.12 8.96
N LEU A 94 -0.59 2.46 7.98
CA LEU A 94 -1.19 1.33 7.28
C LEU A 94 -1.53 0.17 8.23
N PRO A 95 -2.74 -0.41 8.10
CA PRO A 95 -3.11 -1.55 8.92
C PRO A 95 -2.22 -2.75 8.59
N LYS A 96 -1.90 -3.53 9.61
CA LYS A 96 -1.11 -4.76 9.46
C LYS A 96 -1.94 -5.91 8.87
N ASP A 97 -3.26 -5.81 8.97
CA ASP A 97 -4.21 -6.84 8.56
C ASP A 97 -5.20 -6.31 7.51
N GLY A 98 -5.76 -7.23 6.72
CA GLY A 98 -6.82 -6.98 5.75
C GLY A 98 -6.38 -6.24 4.47
N ILE A 99 -5.07 -6.18 4.21
CA ILE A 99 -4.52 -6.03 2.86
C ILE A 99 -4.56 -7.42 2.18
N PRO A 100 -5.15 -7.56 0.97
CA PRO A 100 -5.18 -8.83 0.25
C PRO A 100 -3.77 -9.34 -0.10
N LEU A 101 -3.58 -10.67 -0.11
CA LEU A 101 -2.29 -11.30 -0.42
C LEU A 101 -1.70 -10.82 -1.75
N GLU A 102 -2.53 -10.68 -2.79
CA GLU A 102 -2.10 -10.23 -4.11
C GLU A 102 -1.53 -8.79 -4.13
N VAL A 103 -1.91 -7.96 -3.15
CA VAL A 103 -1.34 -6.62 -2.98
C VAL A 103 0.07 -6.72 -2.39
N TYR A 104 0.27 -7.59 -1.40
CA TYR A 104 1.61 -7.86 -0.84
C TYR A 104 2.54 -8.46 -1.89
N GLU A 105 2.05 -9.40 -2.71
CA GLU A 105 2.81 -9.95 -3.84
C GLU A 105 3.26 -8.85 -4.80
N GLU A 106 2.37 -7.92 -5.16
CA GLU A 106 2.70 -6.79 -6.03
C GLU A 106 3.72 -5.84 -5.41
N MET A 107 3.58 -5.53 -4.10
CA MET A 107 4.55 -4.71 -3.36
C MET A 107 5.95 -5.34 -3.40
N VAL A 108 6.05 -6.62 -3.08
CA VAL A 108 7.33 -7.37 -3.08
C VAL A 108 7.90 -7.48 -4.49
N ARG A 109 7.05 -7.67 -5.51
CA ARG A 109 7.45 -7.73 -6.91
C ARG A 109 8.10 -6.43 -7.40
N ARG A 110 7.65 -5.28 -6.89
CA ARG A 110 8.24 -3.96 -7.21
C ARG A 110 9.50 -3.68 -6.40
N ASN A 111 9.49 -4.00 -5.12
CA ASN A 111 10.60 -3.76 -4.21
C ASN A 111 10.75 -4.93 -3.23
N GLY A 112 11.83 -5.70 -3.37
CA GLY A 112 12.06 -6.86 -2.52
C GLY A 112 12.12 -6.55 -1.01
N LYS A 113 12.48 -5.32 -0.62
CA LYS A 113 12.45 -4.90 0.79
C LYS A 113 11.05 -4.84 1.38
N ALA A 114 10.00 -4.77 0.55
CA ALA A 114 8.63 -4.74 1.02
C ALA A 114 8.19 -6.02 1.74
N LEU A 115 9.02 -7.07 1.75
CA LEU A 115 8.82 -8.27 2.57
C LEU A 115 8.62 -7.94 4.06
N GLU A 116 9.21 -6.84 4.55
CA GLU A 116 9.05 -6.40 5.94
C GLU A 116 7.60 -6.08 6.33
N TYR A 117 6.76 -5.68 5.37
CA TYR A 117 5.35 -5.36 5.59
C TYR A 117 4.43 -6.57 5.46
N VAL A 118 4.92 -7.68 4.90
CA VAL A 118 4.12 -8.89 4.74
C VAL A 118 3.93 -9.54 6.12
N PRO A 119 2.70 -9.77 6.58
CA PRO A 119 2.43 -10.46 7.85
C PRO A 119 3.10 -11.83 7.85
N GLU A 120 3.66 -12.26 8.98
CA GLU A 120 4.43 -13.51 9.08
C GLU A 120 3.66 -14.72 8.55
N GLY A 121 2.36 -14.83 8.90
CA GLY A 121 1.49 -15.91 8.42
C GLY A 121 1.16 -15.88 6.91
N MET A 122 1.50 -14.80 6.20
CA MET A 122 1.33 -14.65 4.75
C MET A 122 2.64 -14.78 3.97
N ARG A 123 3.78 -14.95 4.64
CA ARG A 123 5.08 -15.10 3.97
C ARG A 123 5.21 -16.51 3.41
N THR A 124 4.85 -16.70 2.15
CA THR A 124 5.08 -17.97 1.44
C THR A 124 6.53 -18.08 0.94
N PRO A 125 7.05 -19.29 0.68
CA PRO A 125 8.36 -19.45 0.05
C PRO A 125 8.46 -18.68 -1.27
N GLU A 126 7.38 -18.59 -2.04
CA GLU A 126 7.30 -17.89 -3.32
C GLU A 126 7.47 -16.36 -3.15
N ILE A 127 6.81 -15.77 -2.16
CA ILE A 127 6.96 -14.34 -1.82
C ILE A 127 8.39 -14.06 -1.34
N CYS A 128 8.95 -14.91 -0.46
CA CYS A 128 10.33 -14.75 0.01
C CYS A 128 11.37 -14.85 -1.12
N ARG A 129 11.20 -15.79 -2.07
CA ARG A 129 12.10 -15.88 -3.24
C ARG A 129 11.91 -14.72 -4.20
N THR A 130 10.69 -14.23 -4.37
CA THR A 130 10.42 -13.02 -5.15
C THR A 130 11.12 -11.82 -4.53
N ALA A 131 11.03 -11.64 -3.20
CA ALA A 131 11.75 -10.62 -2.46
C ALA A 131 13.26 -10.69 -2.72
N LEU A 132 13.85 -11.89 -2.61
CA LEU A 132 15.26 -12.12 -2.90
C LEU A 132 15.65 -11.76 -4.34
N SER A 133 14.80 -12.05 -5.32
CA SER A 133 15.07 -11.70 -6.72
C SER A 133 14.94 -10.19 -7.03
N LYS A 134 14.20 -9.44 -6.18
CA LYS A 134 13.87 -8.02 -6.38
C LYS A 134 14.64 -7.07 -5.47
N VAL A 135 15.34 -7.58 -4.46
CA VAL A 135 16.19 -6.74 -3.60
C VAL A 135 17.39 -6.24 -4.42
N LYS A 136 17.50 -4.90 -4.56
CA LYS A 136 18.57 -4.28 -5.37
C LYS A 136 19.90 -4.12 -4.63
N HIS A 137 19.86 -4.12 -3.31
CA HIS A 137 21.01 -3.83 -2.45
C HIS A 137 21.40 -5.08 -1.66
N ASP A 138 21.84 -4.90 -0.42
CA ASP A 138 22.25 -5.97 0.48
C ASP A 138 21.08 -6.95 0.75
N PRO A 139 21.18 -8.23 0.33
CA PRO A 139 20.13 -9.22 0.58
C PRO A 139 20.03 -9.61 2.07
N ALA A 140 21.03 -9.27 2.90
CA ALA A 140 20.97 -9.50 4.34
C ALA A 140 19.77 -8.79 5.01
N VAL A 141 19.26 -7.72 4.41
CA VAL A 141 18.07 -6.99 4.89
C VAL A 141 16.81 -7.86 4.93
N LEU A 142 16.79 -8.98 4.21
CA LEU A 142 15.64 -9.90 4.18
C LEU A 142 15.68 -10.93 5.32
N LEU A 143 16.85 -11.19 5.91
CA LEU A 143 17.03 -12.24 6.93
C LEU A 143 16.08 -12.15 8.12
N PRO A 144 15.77 -10.96 8.69
CA PRO A 144 14.80 -10.84 9.79
C PRO A 144 13.38 -11.30 9.42
N TYR A 145 13.06 -11.34 8.12
CA TYR A 145 11.70 -11.50 7.64
C TYR A 145 11.43 -12.86 6.98
N VAL A 146 12.46 -13.64 6.64
CA VAL A 146 12.31 -14.93 5.97
C VAL A 146 12.21 -16.06 7.00
N PRO A 147 11.05 -16.75 7.13
CA PRO A 147 10.87 -17.84 8.10
C PRO A 147 11.34 -19.21 7.57
N TYR A 148 12.07 -19.24 6.45
CA TYR A 148 12.44 -20.46 5.73
C TYR A 148 13.97 -20.65 5.74
N PRO A 149 14.50 -21.63 6.49
CA PRO A 149 15.95 -21.84 6.61
C PRO A 149 16.69 -22.07 5.29
N ASP A 150 16.07 -22.75 4.33
CA ASP A 150 16.63 -22.99 3.00
C ASP A 150 16.83 -21.67 2.24
N ILE A 151 15.85 -20.77 2.28
CA ILE A 151 15.96 -19.44 1.65
C ILE A 151 16.96 -18.56 2.41
N CYS A 152 17.03 -18.64 3.74
CA CYS A 152 18.07 -17.97 4.52
C CYS A 152 19.48 -18.44 4.12
N LEU A 153 19.67 -19.73 3.85
CA LEU A 153 20.92 -20.28 3.34
C LEU A 153 21.24 -19.78 1.92
N GLU A 154 20.24 -19.63 1.05
CA GLU A 154 20.40 -18.99 -0.26
C GLU A 154 20.91 -17.55 -0.10
N ILE A 155 20.31 -16.76 0.80
CA ILE A 155 20.75 -15.39 1.09
C ILE A 155 22.20 -15.37 1.59
N MET A 156 22.54 -16.22 2.56
CA MET A 156 23.89 -16.26 3.15
C MET A 156 24.98 -16.62 2.12
N LYS A 157 24.69 -17.49 1.16
CA LYS A 157 25.60 -17.81 0.05
C LYS A 157 25.88 -16.59 -0.84
N LEU A 158 24.89 -15.71 -1.06
CA LEU A 158 25.09 -14.48 -1.84
C LEU A 158 25.97 -13.43 -1.12
N LEU A 159 26.11 -13.57 0.20
CA LEU A 159 26.93 -12.71 1.06
C LEU A 159 28.35 -13.25 1.23
N GLU A 160 28.65 -14.45 0.72
CA GLU A 160 29.95 -15.08 0.86
C GLU A 160 31.07 -14.20 0.27
N GLY A 161 32.13 -13.99 1.05
CA GLY A 161 33.23 -13.08 0.70
C GLY A 161 32.95 -11.58 0.85
N LYS A 162 31.70 -11.17 1.12
CA LYS A 162 31.32 -9.76 1.36
C LYS A 162 31.14 -9.42 2.83
N TRP A 163 30.78 -10.40 3.65
CA TRP A 163 30.43 -10.21 5.07
C TRP A 163 31.28 -11.12 5.97
N ARG A 164 31.67 -10.62 7.14
CA ARG A 164 32.23 -11.46 8.21
C ARG A 164 31.09 -12.07 9.02
N CYS A 165 31.35 -13.19 9.71
CA CYS A 165 30.36 -13.81 10.61
C CYS A 165 29.81 -12.83 11.66
N SER A 166 30.62 -11.86 12.10
CA SER A 166 30.21 -10.80 13.02
C SER A 166 29.14 -9.85 12.46
N ASP A 167 29.16 -9.64 11.14
CA ASP A 167 28.19 -8.78 10.47
C ASP A 167 26.84 -9.50 10.41
N LEU A 168 26.85 -10.79 10.02
CA LEU A 168 25.66 -11.65 9.95
C LEU A 168 24.90 -11.70 11.28
N MET A 169 25.60 -11.85 12.41
CA MET A 169 24.97 -11.89 13.73
C MET A 169 24.25 -10.59 14.14
N ARG A 170 24.52 -9.45 13.49
CA ARG A 170 23.79 -8.20 13.74
C ARG A 170 22.49 -8.09 12.93
N SER A 171 22.40 -8.84 11.83
CA SER A 171 21.29 -8.78 10.87
C SER A 171 20.18 -9.78 11.17
N VAL A 172 20.43 -10.77 12.03
CA VAL A 172 19.42 -11.66 12.60
C VAL A 172 19.13 -11.16 14.02
N ARG A 173 17.95 -10.59 14.23
CA ARG A 173 17.44 -10.22 15.56
C ARG A 173 16.15 -10.98 15.84
#